data_AF-A0AA43RTR0-F1
#
_entry.id   AF-A0AA43RTR0-F1
#
_cell.length_a   1.000
_cell.length_b   1.000
_cell.length_c   1.000
_cell.angle_alpha   90.00
_cell.angle_beta   90.00
_cell.angle_gamma   90.00
#
_symmetry.space_group_name_H-M   'P 1'
#
loop_
_entity.id
_entity.type
_entity.pdbx_description
1 polymer ?
#
loop_
_entity_poly.entity_id
_entity_poly.type
_entity_poly.pdbx_seq_one_letter_code
_entity_poly.pdbx_strand_id
1 'polypeptide(L)'
;MENIETGLLLMVVGMATVFAILLIVIYLGKGLIAFVNKYIPEEIIVKKRTAAVQSQSLPHTQDNSMPGATTAAIVSAISVLTGGKGKVIKIEK
;
A
#
# COMPACT_ATOMS: atom_id res chain seq x y z
N MET A 1 -6.90 -21.27 -54.77
CA MET A 1 -7.09 -21.81 -53.41
C MET A 1 -5.99 -21.38 -52.44
N GLU A 2 -4.77 -21.05 -52.93
CA GLU A 2 -3.62 -20.60 -52.11
C GLU A 2 -3.87 -19.35 -51.22
N ASN A 3 -4.65 -18.36 -51.68
CA ASN A 3 -4.84 -17.11 -50.92
C ASN A 3 -5.70 -17.26 -49.64
N ILE A 4 -6.54 -18.28 -49.55
CA ILE A 4 -7.39 -18.49 -48.36
C ILE A 4 -6.56 -19.05 -47.21
N GLU A 5 -5.62 -19.96 -47.49
CA GLU A 5 -4.71 -20.51 -46.51
C GLU A 5 -3.77 -19.43 -45.95
N THR A 6 -3.20 -18.60 -46.84
CA THR A 6 -2.40 -17.43 -46.44
C THR A 6 -3.20 -16.43 -45.61
N GLY A 7 -4.47 -16.18 -45.99
CA GLY A 7 -5.36 -15.31 -45.21
C GLY A 7 -5.66 -15.83 -43.81
N LEU A 8 -5.91 -17.14 -43.68
CA LEU A 8 -6.12 -17.81 -42.39
C LEU A 8 -4.86 -17.71 -41.51
N LEU A 9 -3.68 -17.96 -42.09
CA LEU A 9 -2.39 -17.91 -41.41
C LEU A 9 -2.09 -16.49 -40.91
N LEU A 10 -2.33 -15.47 -41.73
CA LEU A 10 -2.20 -14.06 -41.33
C LEU A 10 -3.15 -13.67 -40.20
N MET A 11 -4.38 -14.22 -40.18
CA MET A 11 -5.35 -13.95 -39.12
C MET A 11 -4.89 -14.51 -37.77
N VAL A 12 -4.41 -15.76 -37.76
CA VAL A 12 -3.85 -16.41 -36.56
C VAL A 12 -2.59 -15.69 -36.09
N VAL A 13 -1.68 -15.32 -37.00
CA VAL A 13 -0.46 -14.57 -36.67
C VAL A 13 -0.82 -13.21 -36.09
N GLY A 14 -1.78 -12.48 -36.68
CA GLY A 14 -2.24 -11.19 -36.16
C GLY A 14 -2.79 -11.30 -34.74
N MET A 15 -3.64 -12.29 -34.47
CA MET A 15 -4.20 -12.49 -33.13
C MET A 15 -3.16 -12.98 -32.12
N ALA A 16 -2.29 -13.91 -32.51
CA ALA A 16 -1.24 -14.44 -31.63
C ALA A 16 -0.20 -13.38 -31.27
N THR A 17 0.21 -12.54 -32.23
CA THR A 17 1.17 -11.45 -31.98
C THR A 17 0.59 -10.39 -31.06
N VAL A 18 -0.66 -9.97 -31.28
CA VAL A 18 -1.36 -9.04 -30.38
C VAL A 18 -1.46 -9.64 -28.97
N PHE A 19 -1.86 -10.90 -28.85
CA PHE A 19 -1.95 -11.58 -27.55
C PHE A 19 -0.60 -11.67 -26.83
N ALA A 20 0.48 -12.00 -27.55
CA ALA A 20 1.83 -12.07 -27.00
C ALA A 20 2.32 -10.70 -26.49
N ILE A 21 2.11 -9.63 -27.27
CA ILE A 21 2.48 -8.28 -26.85
C ILE A 21 1.70 -7.85 -25.61
N LEU A 22 0.39 -8.11 -25.56
CA LEU A 22 -0.44 -7.78 -24.39
C LEU A 22 0.05 -8.51 -23.13
N LEU A 23 0.36 -9.80 -23.23
CA LEU A 23 0.94 -10.55 -22.11
C LEU A 23 2.24 -9.90 -21.63
N ILE A 24 3.16 -9.60 -22.54
CA ILE A 24 4.44 -8.97 -22.20
C ILE A 24 4.22 -7.63 -21.49
N VAL A 25 3.36 -6.76 -22.03
CA VAL A 25 3.05 -5.45 -21.44
C VAL A 25 2.47 -5.59 -20.03
N ILE A 26 1.58 -6.56 -19.79
CA ILE A 26 1.00 -6.80 -18.46
C ILE A 26 2.08 -7.26 -17.47
N TYR A 27 2.93 -8.22 -17.85
CA TYR A 27 3.99 -8.70 -16.97
C TYR A 27 5.03 -7.63 -16.69
N LEU A 28 5.45 -6.87 -17.71
CA LEU A 28 6.35 -5.72 -17.54
C LEU A 28 5.72 -4.64 -16.67
N GLY A 29 4.44 -4.31 -16.85
CA GLY A 29 3.72 -3.34 -16.04
C GLY A 29 3.68 -3.76 -14.56
N LYS A 30 3.33 -5.02 -14.27
CA LYS A 30 3.35 -5.56 -12.91
C LYS A 30 4.75 -5.56 -12.31
N GLY A 31 5.77 -5.94 -13.09
CA GLY A 31 7.17 -5.92 -12.68
C GLY A 31 7.67 -4.51 -12.38
N LEU A 32 7.32 -3.54 -13.22
CA LEU A 32 7.67 -2.14 -13.05
C LEU A 32 6.98 -1.52 -11.84
N ILE A 33 5.70 -1.82 -11.60
CA ILE A 33 4.98 -1.41 -10.39
C ILE A 33 5.67 -1.98 -9.14
N ALA A 34 6.02 -3.28 -9.15
CA ALA A 34 6.72 -3.91 -8.04
C ALA A 34 8.11 -3.32 -7.81
N PHE A 35 8.85 -3.00 -8.87
CA PHE A 35 10.14 -2.33 -8.81
C PHE A 35 9.96 -0.93 -8.20
N VAL A 36 9.13 -0.08 -8.78
CA VAL A 36 8.88 1.27 -8.28
C VAL A 36 8.44 1.24 -6.82
N ASN A 37 7.52 0.35 -6.42
CA ASN A 37 7.08 0.20 -5.03
C ASN A 37 8.17 -0.33 -4.08
N LYS A 38 9.19 -1.01 -4.59
CA LYS A 38 10.32 -1.49 -3.79
C LYS A 38 11.40 -0.41 -3.62
N TYR A 39 11.67 0.38 -4.65
CA TYR A 39 12.74 1.40 -4.66
C TYR A 39 12.26 2.76 -4.19
N ILE A 40 10.98 3.06 -4.38
CA ILE A 40 10.26 4.17 -3.75
C ILE A 40 9.17 3.50 -2.93
N PRO A 41 9.51 2.96 -1.75
CA PRO A 41 8.51 2.42 -0.84
C PRO A 41 7.47 3.51 -0.66
N GLU A 42 6.23 3.22 -1.06
CA GLU A 42 5.09 4.01 -0.58
C GLU A 42 5.26 4.06 0.94
N GLU A 43 5.58 5.25 1.46
CA GLU A 43 5.71 5.50 2.88
C GLU A 43 4.33 5.25 3.48
N ILE A 44 4.06 3.99 3.81
CA ILE A 44 3.09 3.50 4.77
C ILE A 44 1.83 4.40 4.78
N ILE A 45 1.06 4.41 3.70
CA ILE A 45 -0.40 4.57 3.85
C ILE A 45 -0.98 3.22 4.29
N VAL A 46 -0.37 2.61 5.31
CA VAL A 46 -1.02 1.62 6.19
C VAL A 46 -2.01 2.37 7.10
N LYS A 47 -2.84 3.21 6.49
CA LYS A 47 -4.04 3.80 7.10
C LYS A 47 -5.29 3.61 6.25
N LYS A 48 -5.26 2.71 5.26
CA LYS A 48 -6.47 2.30 4.54
C LYS A 48 -6.60 0.79 4.31
N ARG A 49 -6.12 -0.02 5.26
CA ARG A 49 -6.48 -1.45 5.33
C ARG A 49 -6.77 -1.93 6.76
N THR A 50 -7.40 -1.08 7.57
CA THR A 50 -8.07 -1.47 8.83
C THR A 50 -9.36 -0.66 9.01
N ALA A 51 -10.19 -0.59 7.96
CA ALA A 51 -11.57 -0.12 8.05
C ALA A 51 -12.60 -1.23 7.81
N ALA A 52 -12.13 -2.47 7.62
CA ALA A 52 -12.98 -3.65 7.63
C ALA A 52 -12.21 -4.73 8.38
N VAL A 53 -12.87 -5.37 9.33
CA VAL A 53 -12.38 -6.47 10.18
C VAL A 53 -11.69 -6.02 11.48
N GLN A 54 -12.56 -5.69 12.45
CA GLN A 54 -12.54 -6.19 13.85
C GLN A 54 -11.30 -6.00 14.71
N SER A 55 -11.41 -5.09 15.68
CA SER A 55 -10.89 -5.20 17.06
C SER A 55 -11.31 -3.93 17.80
N GLN A 56 -12.49 -3.86 18.43
CA GLN A 56 -12.76 -4.39 19.76
C GLN A 56 -11.49 -4.64 20.59
N SER A 57 -11.04 -3.58 21.28
CA SER A 57 -10.78 -3.57 22.73
C SER A 57 -9.88 -2.39 23.10
N LEU A 58 -10.46 -1.35 23.71
CA LEU A 58 -9.78 -0.70 24.82
C LEU A 58 -9.75 -1.72 25.98
N PRO A 59 -8.65 -1.80 26.75
CA PRO A 59 -8.65 -1.15 28.08
C PRO A 59 -7.29 -0.46 28.39
N HIS A 60 -7.30 0.80 28.81
CA HIS A 60 -7.35 1.25 30.21
C HIS A 60 -6.03 1.10 30.98
N THR A 61 -5.27 2.19 31.06
CA THR A 61 -4.56 2.62 32.28
C THR A 61 -4.74 4.13 32.43
N GLN A 62 -5.82 4.50 33.14
CA GLN A 62 -5.85 5.50 34.21
C GLN A 62 -4.51 5.52 34.98
N ASP A 63 -3.99 6.58 35.57
CA ASP A 63 -4.46 7.91 35.95
C ASP A 63 -3.20 8.67 36.43
N ASN A 64 -3.09 9.97 36.15
CA ASN A 64 -2.38 10.95 36.99
C ASN A 64 -2.51 12.35 36.35
N SER A 65 -3.61 13.02 36.72
CA SER A 65 -3.80 14.48 36.80
C SER A 65 -3.11 15.39 35.79
N MET A 66 -3.41 15.21 34.50
CA MET A 66 -3.27 16.25 33.47
C MET A 66 -4.56 16.31 32.63
N PRO A 67 -5.04 17.49 32.21
CA PRO A 67 -6.16 17.59 31.28
C PRO A 67 -5.87 16.70 30.07
N GLY A 68 -6.79 15.79 29.71
CA GLY A 68 -6.55 14.81 28.65
C GLY A 68 -6.08 15.43 27.32
N ALA A 69 -6.44 16.70 27.08
CA ALA A 69 -5.95 17.50 25.96
C ALA A 69 -4.43 17.76 26.01
N THR A 70 -3.86 18.07 27.18
CA THR A 70 -2.42 18.34 27.34
C THR A 70 -1.60 17.08 27.14
N THR A 71 -2.03 15.95 27.72
CA THR A 71 -1.38 14.65 27.51
C THR A 71 -1.45 14.22 26.04
N ALA A 72 -2.60 14.38 25.40
CA ALA A 72 -2.77 14.07 23.98
C ALA A 72 -1.88 14.95 23.08
N ALA A 73 -1.74 16.24 23.40
CA ALA A 73 -0.86 17.15 22.69
C ALA A 73 0.62 16.78 22.84
N ILE A 74 1.04 16.36 24.04
CA ILE A 74 2.42 15.91 24.28
C ILE A 74 2.70 14.61 23.50
N VAL A 75 1.79 13.64 23.56
CA VAL A 75 1.92 12.36 22.83
C VAL A 75 1.92 12.60 21.31
N SER A 76 1.09 13.51 20.80
CA SER A 76 1.06 13.83 19.37
C SER A 76 2.32 14.55 18.92
N ALA A 77 2.83 15.51 19.69
CA ALA A 77 4.08 16.19 19.40
C ALA A 77 5.26 15.21 19.36
N ILE A 78 5.35 14.31 20.33
CA ILE A 78 6.41 13.28 20.39
C ILE A 78 6.26 12.29 19.24
N SER A 79 5.03 11.89 18.88
CA SER A 79 4.78 11.05 17.72
C SER A 79 5.21 11.72 16.42
N VAL A 80 4.96 13.03 16.25
CA VAL A 80 5.39 13.77 15.06
C VAL A 80 6.91 13.88 15.00
N LEU A 81 7.55 14.25 16.11
CA LEU A 81 9.01 14.39 16.18
C LEU A 81 9.77 13.08 15.96
N THR A 82 9.19 11.96 16.41
CA THR A 82 9.85 10.64 16.33
C THR A 82 9.39 9.81 15.13
N GLY A 83 8.53 10.36 14.25
CA GLY A 83 7.94 9.62 13.13
C GLY A 83 7.12 8.40 13.59
N GLY A 84 6.45 8.51 14.74
CA GLY A 84 5.57 7.49 15.30
C GLY A 84 6.26 6.39 16.13
N LYS A 85 7.56 6.51 16.39
CA LYS A 85 8.34 5.50 17.13
C LYS A 85 8.45 5.75 18.63
N GLY A 86 8.28 6.98 19.10
CA GLY A 86 8.34 7.33 20.52
C GLY A 86 7.05 7.02 21.26
N LYS A 87 7.14 6.32 22.41
CA LYS A 87 6.02 6.03 23.30
C LYS A 87 6.21 6.73 24.64
N VAL A 88 5.20 7.49 25.06
CA VAL A 88 5.18 8.12 26.39
C VAL A 88 4.83 7.06 27.43
N ILE A 89 5.77 6.78 28.35
CA ILE A 89 5.60 5.78 29.42
C ILE A 89 5.24 6.40 30.78
N LYS A 90 5.62 7.66 31.01
CA LYS A 90 5.33 8.40 32.23
C LYS A 90 5.41 9.90 31.95
N ILE A 91 4.54 10.69 32.60
CA ILE A 91 4.60 12.15 32.63
C ILE A 91 4.67 12.55 34.10
N GLU A 92 5.76 13.18 34.49
CA GLU A 92 5.93 13.79 35.82
C GLU A 92 5.94 15.31 35.67
N LYS A 93 5.45 16.01 36.70
CA LYS A 93 5.37 17.47 36.72
C LYS A 93 6.58 18.08 37.41
#